data_AF-A0A356W857-F1
#
_entry.id   AF-A0A356W857-F1
#
_cell.length_a   1.000
_cell.length_b   1.000
_cell.length_c   1.000
_cell.angle_alpha   90.00
_cell.angle_beta   90.00
_cell.angle_gamma   90.00
#
_symmetry.space_group_name_H-M   'P 1'
#
loop_
_entity.id
_entity.type
_entity.pdbx_description
1 polymer ?
#
loop_
_entity_poly.entity_id
_entity_poly.type
_entity_poly.pdbx_seq_one_letter_code
_entity_poly.pdbx_strand_id
1 'polypeptide(L)'
;GFDNWDAQWADATKDAGTALYDFVVMNPPFHVGRADAASLGQDFIRAAAKALKTGGQLWLVANRHLPYEQVLGECFKAHEMLEDAGGYKIIRAEKPKRKR
;
A
#
# COMPACT_ATOMS: atom_id res chain seq x y z
N GLY A 1 22.48 -16.31 7.31
CA GLY A 1 21.06 -16.74 7.39
C GLY A 1 20.07 -15.58 7.45
N PHE A 2 20.54 -14.38 7.77
CA PHE A 2 19.78 -13.13 7.76
C PHE A 2 20.60 -12.08 7.01
N ASP A 3 21.11 -12.44 5.84
CA ASP A 3 22.14 -11.64 5.15
C ASP A 3 21.52 -10.83 4.00
N ASN A 4 20.21 -10.93 3.82
CA ASN A 4 19.47 -10.32 2.72
C ASN A 4 18.24 -9.54 3.24
N TRP A 5 18.47 -8.71 4.25
CA TRP A 5 17.52 -7.71 4.73
C TRP A 5 18.24 -6.39 4.96
N ASP A 6 17.51 -5.30 4.79
CA ASP A 6 17.90 -3.97 5.22
C ASP A 6 16.75 -3.38 6.05
N ALA A 7 17.08 -2.49 6.99
CA ALA A 7 16.08 -1.74 7.73
C ALA A 7 16.44 -0.26 7.72
N GLN A 8 15.46 0.55 7.35
CA GLN A 8 15.61 1.99 7.24
C GLN A 8 14.62 2.69 8.16
N TRP A 9 15.11 3.67 8.92
CA TRP A 9 14.25 4.68 9.54
C TRP A 9 13.87 5.72 8.50
N ALA A 10 12.59 5.84 8.19
CA ALA A 10 12.12 6.64 7.05
C ALA A 10 10.69 7.15 7.23
N ASP A 11 10.34 8.21 6.50
CA ASP A 11 8.94 8.55 6.25
C ASP A 11 8.44 7.69 5.09
N ALA A 12 7.68 6.63 5.40
CA ALA A 12 7.18 5.69 4.40
C ALA A 12 6.30 6.35 3.33
N THR A 13 5.77 7.55 3.56
CA THR A 13 4.97 8.30 2.57
C THR A 13 5.84 9.03 1.54
N LYS A 14 7.15 9.19 1.80
CA LYS A 14 8.08 9.97 0.97
C LYS A 14 9.26 9.15 0.46
N ASP A 15 9.79 8.28 1.30
CA ASP A 15 11.12 7.69 1.16
C ASP A 15 11.11 6.22 0.71
N ALA A 16 9.97 5.73 0.22
CA ALA A 16 9.84 4.34 -0.24
C ALA A 16 10.62 4.01 -1.54
N GLY A 17 11.35 4.96 -2.12
CA GLY A 17 12.06 4.78 -3.39
C GLY A 17 11.15 4.82 -4.63
N THR A 18 11.73 4.61 -5.82
CA THR A 18 11.00 4.65 -7.10
C THR A 18 11.36 3.46 -7.97
N ALA A 19 10.36 2.67 -8.35
CA ALA A 19 10.51 1.50 -9.23
C ALA A 19 11.59 0.49 -8.79
N LEU A 20 11.73 0.28 -7.47
CA LEU A 20 12.73 -0.60 -6.87
C LEU A 20 12.18 -2.01 -6.61
N TYR A 21 10.91 -2.11 -6.19
CA TYR A 21 10.39 -3.34 -5.61
C TYR A 21 9.47 -4.09 -6.56
N ASP A 22 9.54 -5.42 -6.51
CA ASP A 22 8.57 -6.31 -7.16
C ASP A 22 7.29 -6.43 -6.33
N PHE A 23 7.41 -6.37 -5.01
CA PHE A 23 6.29 -6.46 -4.06
C PHE A 23 6.39 -5.41 -2.96
N VAL A 24 5.26 -4.88 -2.54
CA VAL A 24 5.09 -4.12 -1.30
C VAL A 24 4.00 -4.80 -0.48
N VAL A 25 4.26 -5.04 0.80
CA VAL A 25 3.30 -5.58 1.76
C VAL A 25 3.12 -4.56 2.88
N MET A 26 1.88 -4.23 3.23
CA MET A 26 1.63 -3.24 4.29
C MET A 26 0.33 -3.45 5.07
N ASN A 27 0.38 -2.99 6.32
CA ASN A 27 -0.77 -2.77 7.19
C ASN A 27 -0.70 -1.29 7.65
N PRO A 28 -1.27 -0.35 6.89
CA PRO A 28 -1.16 1.07 7.18
C PRO A 28 -1.79 1.43 8.53
N PRO A 29 -1.31 2.48 9.21
CA PRO A 29 -1.94 2.97 10.42
C PRO A 29 -3.41 3.36 10.17
N PHE A 30 -4.30 2.97 11.08
CA PHE A 30 -5.74 3.17 10.93
C PHE A 30 -6.31 4.28 11.81
N HIS A 31 -5.60 4.71 12.86
CA HIS A 31 -5.97 5.86 13.69
C HIS A 31 -4.78 6.77 13.99
N VAL A 32 -5.03 8.07 14.11
CA VAL A 32 -4.13 9.05 14.74
C VAL A 32 -4.88 9.64 15.92
N GLY A 33 -4.52 9.22 17.13
CA GLY A 33 -5.29 9.54 18.33
C GLY A 33 -6.67 8.87 18.30
N ARG A 34 -7.75 9.67 18.30
CA ARG A 34 -9.15 9.18 18.22
C ARG A 34 -9.77 9.26 16.82
N ALA A 35 -9.07 9.84 15.84
CA ALA A 35 -9.59 10.03 14.49
C ALA A 35 -9.05 8.98 13.52
N ASP A 36 -9.85 8.60 12.54
CA ASP A 36 -9.43 7.69 11.48
C ASP A 36 -8.32 8.31 10.63
N ALA A 37 -7.27 7.53 10.39
CA ALA A 37 -6.08 7.94 9.64
C ALA A 37 -6.20 7.61 8.14
N ALA A 38 -7.41 7.65 7.59
CA ALA A 38 -7.67 7.22 6.22
C ALA A 38 -6.78 7.94 5.19
N SER A 39 -6.58 9.25 5.33
CA SER A 39 -5.67 10.02 4.47
C SER A 39 -4.23 9.53 4.52
N LEU A 40 -3.72 9.21 5.71
CA LEU A 40 -2.36 8.68 5.89
C LEU A 40 -2.21 7.30 5.21
N GLY A 41 -3.19 6.42 5.36
CA GLY A 41 -3.17 5.13 4.65
C GLY A 41 -3.26 5.28 3.13
N GLN A 42 -3.99 6.28 2.63
CA GLN A 42 -3.99 6.61 1.20
C GLN A 42 -2.62 7.10 0.72
N ASP A 43 -1.89 7.87 1.53
CA ASP A 43 -0.53 8.31 1.21
C ASP A 43 0.45 7.14 1.17
N PHE A 44 0.30 6.15 2.05
CA PHE A 44 1.05 4.89 1.98
C PHE A 44 0.78 4.15 0.66
N ILE A 45 -0.48 4.08 0.21
CA ILE A 45 -0.85 3.44 -1.07
C ILE A 45 -0.18 4.16 -2.25
N ARG A 46 -0.19 5.50 -2.27
CA ARG A 46 0.46 6.30 -3.31
C ARG A 46 1.98 6.08 -3.32
N ALA A 47 2.61 6.04 -2.15
CA ALA A 47 4.04 5.79 -2.02
C ALA A 47 4.41 4.38 -2.50
N ALA A 48 3.63 3.36 -2.10
CA ALA A 48 3.82 1.98 -2.56
C ALA A 48 3.71 1.86 -4.09
N ALA A 49 2.72 2.51 -4.70
CA ALA A 49 2.55 2.50 -6.16
C ALA A 49 3.78 3.11 -6.88
N LYS A 50 4.39 4.15 -6.32
CA LYS A 50 5.62 4.77 -6.86
C LYS A 50 6.85 3.86 -6.68
N ALA A 51 6.95 3.18 -5.54
CA ALA A 51 8.06 2.32 -5.18
C ALA A 51 8.11 1.03 -6.02
N LEU A 52 6.96 0.56 -6.51
CA LEU A 52 6.83 -0.65 -7.29
C LEU A 52 7.32 -0.49 -8.75
N LYS A 53 7.93 -1.55 -9.29
CA LYS A 53 8.20 -1.70 -10.73
C LYS A 53 6.90 -1.76 -11.53
N THR A 54 6.96 -1.59 -12.85
CA THR A 54 5.77 -1.59 -13.73
C THR A 54 4.90 -2.86 -13.61
N GLY A 55 5.51 -4.01 -13.33
CA GLY A 55 4.82 -5.28 -13.10
C GLY A 55 4.59 -5.63 -11.63
N GLY A 56 4.95 -4.74 -10.70
CA GLY A 56 4.93 -5.02 -9.28
C GLY A 56 3.53 -5.07 -8.67
N GLN A 57 3.45 -5.60 -7.46
CA GLN A 57 2.20 -5.83 -6.74
C GLN A 57 2.22 -5.25 -5.34
N LEU A 58 1.09 -4.68 -4.94
CA LEU A 58 0.80 -4.27 -3.57
C LEU A 58 -0.10 -5.31 -2.91
N TRP A 59 0.24 -5.68 -1.68
CA TRP A 59 -0.58 -6.48 -0.77
C TRP A 59 -0.90 -5.65 0.47
N LEU A 60 -2.18 -5.38 0.67
CA LEU A 60 -2.69 -4.48 1.71
C LEU A 60 -3.67 -5.24 2.60
N VAL A 61 -3.46 -5.17 3.91
CA VAL A 61 -4.49 -5.47 4.90
C VAL A 61 -4.96 -4.15 5.54
N ALA A 62 -6.27 -4.01 5.74
CA ALA A 62 -6.86 -2.81 6.34
C ALA A 62 -8.17 -3.14 7.07
N ASN A 63 -8.59 -2.28 8.00
CA ASN A 63 -9.93 -2.36 8.59
C ASN A 63 -11.00 -2.17 7.51
N ARG A 64 -12.09 -2.96 7.58
CA ARG A 64 -13.14 -3.04 6.55
C ARG A 64 -13.72 -1.69 6.13
N HIS A 65 -13.95 -0.80 7.11
CA HIS A 65 -14.60 0.49 6.91
C HIS A 65 -13.73 1.54 6.19
N LEU A 66 -12.42 1.31 6.06
CA LEU A 66 -11.51 2.29 5.45
C LEU A 66 -11.66 2.31 3.92
N PRO A 67 -11.90 3.47 3.29
CA PRO A 67 -12.24 3.55 1.86
C PRO A 67 -10.98 3.64 0.98
N TYR A 68 -10.27 2.53 0.80
CA TYR A 68 -9.00 2.50 0.03
C TYR A 68 -9.17 2.13 -1.44
N GLU A 69 -10.30 1.56 -1.84
CA GLU A 69 -10.59 1.11 -3.20
C GLU A 69 -10.45 2.23 -4.23
N GLN A 70 -10.87 3.46 -3.89
CA GLN A 70 -10.75 4.60 -4.78
C GLN A 70 -9.29 4.94 -5.08
N VAL A 71 -8.44 5.10 -4.05
CA VAL A 71 -7.02 5.43 -4.26
C VAL A 71 -6.27 4.28 -4.92
N LEU A 72 -6.67 3.02 -4.68
CA LEU A 72 -6.12 1.87 -5.39
C LEU A 72 -6.49 1.93 -6.88
N GLY A 73 -7.74 2.26 -7.21
CA GLY A 73 -8.17 2.50 -8.59
C GLY A 73 -7.45 3.68 -9.27
N GLU A 74 -7.09 4.72 -8.53
CA GLU A 74 -6.28 5.84 -9.03
C GLU A 74 -4.83 5.43 -9.31
N CYS A 75 -4.25 4.60 -8.46
CA CYS A 75 -2.82 4.27 -8.48
C CYS A 75 -2.46 3.02 -9.30
N PHE A 76 -3.38 2.07 -9.46
CA PHE A 76 -3.12 0.76 -10.08
C PHE A 76 -4.06 0.53 -11.26
N LYS A 77 -3.65 -0.33 -12.21
CA LYS A 77 -4.54 -0.72 -13.32
C LYS A 77 -5.66 -1.67 -12.86
N ALA A 78 -5.38 -2.50 -11.87
CA ALA A 78 -6.35 -3.42 -11.30
C ALA A 78 -6.11 -3.60 -9.80
N HIS A 79 -7.19 -3.88 -9.07
CA HIS A 79 -7.16 -4.31 -7.68
C HIS A 79 -8.28 -5.32 -7.44
N GLU A 80 -8.07 -6.22 -6.49
CA GLU A 80 -8.94 -7.34 -6.16
C GLU A 80 -9.00 -7.50 -4.65
N MET A 81 -10.22 -7.58 -4.11
CA MET A 81 -10.44 -7.94 -2.71
C MET A 81 -10.35 -9.46 -2.59
N LEU A 82 -9.30 -9.93 -1.92
CA LEU A 82 -9.01 -11.36 -1.75
C LEU A 82 -9.75 -11.95 -0.55
N GLU A 83 -9.97 -11.14 0.49
CA GLU A 83 -10.64 -11.55 1.72
C GLU A 83 -11.40 -10.36 2.32
N ASP A 84 -12.54 -10.62 2.94
CA ASP A 84 -13.33 -9.65 3.70
C ASP A 84 -14.03 -10.32 4.89
N ALA A 85 -13.28 -10.50 5.96
CA ALA A 85 -13.70 -11.26 7.14
C ALA A 85 -13.08 -10.70 8.43
N GLY A 86 -13.75 -10.93 9.56
CA GLY A 86 -13.22 -10.58 10.88
C GLY A 86 -12.99 -9.08 11.13
N GLY A 87 -13.63 -8.20 10.35
CA GLY A 87 -13.46 -6.75 10.45
C GLY A 87 -12.29 -6.18 9.63
N TYR A 88 -11.59 -7.03 8.88
CA TYR A 88 -10.48 -6.66 8.01
C TYR A 88 -10.77 -7.07 6.56
N LYS A 89 -10.07 -6.43 5.64
CA LYS A 89 -10.04 -6.81 4.23
C LYS A 89 -8.60 -6.94 3.75
N ILE A 90 -8.36 -7.92 2.88
CA ILE A 90 -7.10 -8.07 2.16
C ILE A 90 -7.33 -7.68 0.72
N ILE A 91 -6.55 -6.73 0.21
CA ILE A 91 -6.63 -6.26 -1.17
C ILE A 91 -5.27 -6.43 -1.82
N ARG A 92 -5.26 -7.02 -3.01
CA ARG A 92 -4.10 -7.05 -3.91
C ARG A 92 -4.31 -6.05 -5.03
N ALA A 93 -3.31 -5.22 -5.32
CA ALA A 93 -3.33 -4.32 -6.45
C ALA A 93 -2.09 -4.53 -7.33
N GLU A 94 -2.24 -4.38 -8.65
CA GLU A 94 -1.19 -4.72 -9.61
C GLU A 94 -1.03 -3.69 -10.72
N LYS A 95 0.15 -3.71 -11.35
CA LYS A 95 0.51 -2.85 -12.48
C LYS A 95 0.32 -1.37 -12.12
N PRO A 96 1.19 -0.80 -11.26
CA PRO A 96 1.12 0.61 -10.89
C PRO A 96 1.05 1.50 -12.13
N LYS A 97 0.17 2.49 -12.10
CA LYS A 97 0.05 3.51 -13.15
C LYS A 97 1.22 4.48 -13.01
N ARG A 98 1.91 4.75 -14.12
CA ARG A 98 2.90 5.83 -14.18
C ARG A 98 2.23 7.09 -14.68
N LYS A 99 2.43 8.20 -13.97
CA LYS A 99 2.19 9.52 -14.56
C LYS A 99 3.21 9.69 -15.69
N ARG A 100 2.71 9.98 -16.88
CA ARG A 100 3.53 10.34 -18.03
C ARG A 100 4.23 11.67 -17.77
#